data_AF-A0A3Q8FJJ9-F1
#
_entry.id   AF-A0A3Q8FJJ9-F1
#
_cell.length_a   1.000
_cell.length_b   1.000
_cell.length_c   1.000
_cell.angle_alpha   90.00
_cell.angle_beta   90.00
_cell.angle_gamma   90.00
#
_symmetry.space_group_name_H-M   'P 1'
#
loop_
_entity.id
_entity.type
_entity.pdbx_description
1 polymer ?
#
loop_
_entity_poly.entity_id
_entity_poly.type
_entity_poly.pdbx_seq_one_letter_code
_entity_poly.pdbx_strand_id
1 'polypeptide(L)'
;MAKSTTPFNCAQYAWPNHPHPAAKAYCDGVEANTLQYEARQAGRPGPSTEVSALPALGSAEAKRTGTACIGGQAFRRLANGWEQVASPSGGWLRCRER
;
A
#
# COMPACT_ATOMS: atom_id res chain seq x y z
N MET A 1 4.15 -2.89 -15.65
CA MET A 1 4.17 -1.57 -14.99
C MET A 1 4.18 -1.78 -13.48
N ALA A 2 5.00 -0.97 -12.78
CA ALA A 2 5.30 -0.85 -11.35
C ALA A 2 5.57 -2.11 -10.50
N LYS A 3 6.79 -2.23 -9.97
CA LYS A 3 7.18 -3.16 -8.88
C LYS A 3 6.51 -2.82 -7.53
N SER A 4 5.66 -1.80 -7.47
CA SER A 4 4.97 -1.33 -6.27
C SER A 4 3.56 -0.85 -6.60
N THR A 5 2.70 -0.83 -5.60
CA THR A 5 1.35 -0.25 -5.64
C THR A 5 1.35 1.22 -5.18
N THR A 6 2.53 1.85 -5.19
CA THR A 6 2.69 3.29 -4.89
C THR A 6 3.49 3.99 -5.99
N PRO A 7 3.07 3.90 -7.27
CA PRO A 7 3.81 4.43 -8.41
C PRO A 7 4.00 5.96 -8.43
N PHE A 8 3.10 6.75 -7.84
CA PHE A 8 3.11 8.22 -7.86
C PHE A 8 3.95 8.84 -6.76
N ASN A 9 4.54 8.02 -5.89
CA ASN A 9 5.38 8.47 -4.79
C ASN A 9 4.74 9.54 -3.88
N CYS A 10 3.45 9.42 -3.55
CA CYS A 10 2.70 10.47 -2.84
C CYS A 10 3.25 10.93 -1.47
N ALA A 11 4.10 10.12 -0.82
CA ALA A 11 4.83 10.53 0.40
C ALA A 11 5.70 11.79 0.21
N GLN A 12 6.13 12.10 -1.03
CA GLN A 12 6.85 13.34 -1.33
C GLN A 12 6.02 14.60 -1.03
N TYR A 13 4.68 14.49 -1.02
CA TYR A 13 3.76 15.58 -0.70
C TYR A 13 3.34 15.60 0.78
N ALA A 14 3.91 14.73 1.62
CA ALA A 14 3.69 14.76 3.05
C ALA A 14 4.36 15.99 3.67
N TRP A 15 3.77 16.54 4.73
CA TRP A 15 4.48 17.50 5.58
C TRP A 15 5.76 16.86 6.15
N PRO A 16 6.90 17.56 6.23
CA PRO A 16 7.12 18.98 5.91
C PRO A 16 7.52 19.27 4.45
N ASN A 17 7.53 18.27 3.57
CA ASN A 17 8.05 18.38 2.20
C ASN A 17 7.14 19.18 1.26
N HIS A 18 5.86 19.38 1.61
CA HIS A 18 4.92 20.16 0.82
C HIS A 18 4.05 21.06 1.71
N PRO A 19 3.83 22.34 1.34
CA PRO A 19 3.18 23.32 2.19
C PRO A 19 1.67 23.07 2.40
N HIS A 20 1.00 22.49 1.39
CA HIS A 20 -0.44 22.23 1.47
C HIS A 20 -0.73 20.89 2.18
N PRO A 21 -1.44 20.88 3.33
CA PRO A 21 -1.60 19.68 4.16
C PRO A 21 -2.40 18.56 3.47
N ALA A 22 -3.31 18.91 2.54
CA ALA A 22 -4.11 17.92 1.81
C ALA A 22 -3.43 17.37 0.54
N ALA A 23 -2.24 17.87 0.16
CA ALA A 23 -1.61 17.47 -1.10
C ALA A 23 -1.29 15.97 -1.16
N LYS A 24 -0.78 15.40 -0.04
CA LYS A 24 -0.57 13.96 0.09
C LYS A 24 -1.88 13.18 -0.10
N ALA A 25 -2.92 13.55 0.65
CA ALA A 25 -4.21 12.86 0.59
C ALA A 25 -4.85 12.92 -0.80
N TYR A 26 -4.71 14.05 -1.49
CA TYR A 26 -5.15 14.19 -2.88
C TYR A 26 -4.39 13.24 -3.80
N CYS A 27 -3.05 13.22 -3.72
CA CYS A 27 -2.23 12.30 -4.51
C CYS A 27 -2.59 10.83 -4.24
N ASP A 28 -2.72 10.45 -2.96
CA ASP A 28 -3.08 9.08 -2.56
C ASP A 28 -4.44 8.67 -3.17
N GLY A 29 -5.40 9.60 -3.23
CA GLY A 29 -6.70 9.41 -3.86
C GLY A 29 -6.61 9.21 -5.38
N VAL A 30 -5.87 10.06 -6.10
CA VAL A 30 -5.66 9.90 -7.54
C VAL A 30 -4.97 8.57 -7.85
N GLU A 31 -3.93 8.23 -7.09
CA GLU A 31 -3.19 6.99 -7.25
C GLU A 31 -4.06 5.75 -7.00
N ALA A 32 -4.86 5.75 -5.93
CA ALA A 32 -5.78 4.66 -5.65
C ALA A 32 -6.84 4.51 -6.75
N ASN A 33 -7.38 5.62 -7.27
CA ASN A 33 -8.36 5.59 -8.36
C ASN A 33 -7.76 5.00 -9.65
N THR A 34 -6.53 5.37 -10.00
CA THR A 34 -5.82 4.79 -11.17
C THR A 34 -5.66 3.29 -11.00
N LEU A 35 -5.14 2.83 -9.85
CA LEU A 35 -4.96 1.41 -9.58
C LEU A 35 -6.28 0.65 -9.47
N GLN A 36 -7.34 1.30 -8.99
CA GLN A 36 -8.67 0.70 -8.92
C GLN A 36 -9.27 0.48 -10.31
N TYR A 37 -9.03 1.38 -11.26
CA TYR A 37 -9.42 1.17 -12.65
C TYR A 37 -8.70 -0.05 -13.25
N GLU A 38 -7.38 -0.15 -13.07
CA GLU A 38 -6.59 -1.30 -13.51
C GLU A 38 -7.08 -2.62 -12.88
N ALA A 39 -7.32 -2.62 -11.57
CA ALA A 39 -7.83 -3.78 -10.85
C ALA A 39 -9.20 -4.22 -11.37
N ARG A 40 -10.12 -3.28 -11.64
CA ARG A 40 -11.44 -3.57 -12.22
C ARG A 40 -11.31 -4.20 -13.61
N GLN A 41 -10.45 -3.66 -14.48
CA GLN A 41 -10.20 -4.25 -15.81
C GLN A 41 -9.64 -5.67 -15.72
N ALA A 42 -8.89 -5.97 -14.65
CA ALA A 42 -8.36 -7.30 -14.38
C ALA A 42 -9.30 -8.23 -13.57
N GLY A 43 -10.52 -7.78 -13.21
CA GLY A 43 -11.45 -8.55 -12.39
C GLY A 43 -10.98 -8.78 -10.93
N ARG A 44 -10.14 -7.88 -10.41
CA ARG A 44 -9.52 -7.99 -9.08
C ARG A 44 -10.10 -6.95 -8.10
N PRO A 45 -10.07 -7.23 -6.78
CA PRO A 45 -10.37 -6.22 -5.77
C PRO A 45 -9.46 -4.99 -5.90
N GLY A 46 -10.04 -3.81 -5.68
CA GLY A 46 -9.31 -2.54 -5.74
C GLY A 46 -8.48 -2.26 -4.47
N PRO A 47 -7.48 -1.36 -4.57
CA PRO A 47 -6.72 -0.89 -3.41
C PRO A 47 -7.47 0.11 -2.54
N SER A 48 -6.96 0.32 -1.34
CA SER A 48 -7.27 1.46 -0.47
C SER A 48 -6.54 2.74 -0.88
N THR A 49 -6.95 3.87 -0.32
CA THR A 49 -6.15 5.12 -0.32
C THR A 49 -5.05 5.11 0.72
N GLU A 50 -5.19 4.31 1.77
CA GLU A 50 -4.19 4.16 2.83
C GLU A 50 -2.92 3.46 2.33
N VAL A 51 -1.77 3.94 2.80
CA VAL A 51 -0.44 3.36 2.54
C VAL A 51 0.30 3.23 3.86
N SER A 52 0.70 2.02 4.23
CA SER A 52 1.47 1.75 5.44
C SER A 52 2.94 1.46 5.15
N ALA A 53 3.84 1.85 6.05
CA ALA A 53 5.23 1.42 6.00
C ALA A 53 5.36 0.06 6.70
N LEU A 54 5.69 -0.99 5.96
CA LEU A 54 5.82 -2.35 6.46
C LEU A 54 7.20 -2.92 6.11
N PRO A 55 7.74 -3.83 6.93
CA PRO A 55 9.04 -4.44 6.64
C PRO A 55 8.98 -5.28 5.36
N ALA A 56 10.09 -5.38 4.64
CA ALA A 56 10.19 -6.24 3.47
C ALA A 56 10.05 -7.73 3.85
N LEU A 57 9.48 -8.53 2.94
CA LEU A 57 9.36 -9.99 3.11
C LEU A 57 10.73 -10.63 3.38
N GLY A 58 10.79 -11.52 4.37
CA GLY A 58 12.01 -12.24 4.73
C GLY A 58 12.93 -11.51 5.72
N SER A 59 12.70 -10.23 5.98
CA SER A 59 13.42 -9.47 7.02
C SER A 59 13.18 -10.05 8.42
N ALA A 60 14.12 -9.79 9.34
CA ALA A 60 13.97 -10.20 10.74
C ALA A 60 12.75 -9.54 11.40
N GLU A 61 12.44 -8.30 11.04
CA GLU A 61 11.25 -7.61 11.52
C GLU A 61 9.97 -8.28 11.04
N ALA A 62 9.84 -8.58 9.74
CA ALA A 62 8.66 -9.26 9.20
C ALA A 62 8.41 -10.63 9.86
N LYS A 63 9.49 -11.37 10.19
CA LYS A 63 9.40 -12.64 10.93
C LYS A 63 8.85 -12.47 12.34
N ARG A 64 9.21 -11.36 13.00
CA ARG A 64 8.82 -11.05 14.39
C ARG A 64 7.42 -10.44 14.49
N THR A 65 7.08 -9.49 13.62
CA THR A 65 5.77 -8.81 13.65
C THR A 65 4.68 -9.58 12.92
N GLY A 66 5.06 -10.51 12.03
CA GLY A 66 4.10 -11.23 11.20
C GLY A 66 3.42 -10.32 10.17
N THR A 67 4.05 -9.22 9.77
CA THR A 67 3.55 -8.32 8.72
C THR A 67 4.63 -8.11 7.69
N ALA A 68 4.29 -8.00 6.40
CA ALA A 68 5.26 -7.70 5.36
C ALA A 68 4.64 -6.85 4.25
N CYS A 69 5.48 -6.01 3.63
CA CYS A 69 5.16 -5.43 2.33
C CYS A 69 5.62 -6.38 1.22
N ILE A 70 4.69 -6.80 0.35
CA ILE A 70 4.98 -7.71 -0.76
C ILE A 70 4.46 -7.09 -2.05
N GLY A 71 5.37 -6.57 -2.90
CA GLY A 71 5.00 -5.93 -4.15
C GLY A 71 4.05 -4.74 -3.96
N GLY A 72 4.15 -4.03 -2.84
CA GLY A 72 3.28 -2.91 -2.45
C GLY A 72 1.94 -3.31 -1.80
N GLN A 73 1.67 -4.59 -1.59
CA GLN A 73 0.47 -5.04 -0.87
C GLN A 73 0.85 -5.43 0.56
N ALA A 74 0.05 -5.00 1.53
CA ALA A 74 0.24 -5.36 2.91
C ALA A 74 -0.23 -6.80 3.15
N PHE A 75 0.62 -7.61 3.79
CA PHE A 75 0.28 -8.97 4.18
C PHE A 75 0.49 -9.19 5.67
N ARG A 76 -0.35 -10.05 6.24
CA ARG A 76 -0.17 -10.62 7.58
C ARG A 76 0.13 -12.11 7.49
N ARG A 77 0.95 -12.59 8.41
CA ARG A 77 1.39 -13.98 8.48
C ARG A 77 0.28 -14.85 9.06
N LEU A 78 0.04 -15.99 8.41
CA LEU A 78 -0.77 -17.10 8.90
C LEU A 78 0.13 -18.28 9.27
N ALA A 79 -0.45 -19.30 9.91
CA ALA A 79 0.29 -20.52 10.26
C ALA A 79 0.92 -21.21 9.02
N ASN A 80 0.24 -21.15 7.88
CA ASN A 80 0.62 -21.83 6.65
C ASN A 80 0.93 -20.88 5.48
N GLY A 81 1.04 -19.56 5.72
CA GLY A 81 1.28 -18.63 4.62
C GLY A 81 1.09 -17.17 4.99
N TRP A 82 0.55 -16.42 4.05
CA TRP A 82 0.31 -14.98 4.15
C TRP A 82 -1.07 -14.66 3.61
N GLU A 83 -1.72 -13.68 4.22
CA GLU A 83 -3.01 -13.16 3.79
C GLU A 83 -2.90 -11.66 3.53
N GLN A 84 -3.55 -11.21 2.47
CA GLN A 84 -3.63 -9.80 2.14
C GLN A 84 -4.49 -9.07 3.18
N VAL A 85 -3.99 -7.93 3.67
CA VAL A 85 -4.70 -7.12 4.66
C VAL A 85 -5.72 -6.24 3.96
N ALA A 86 -6.96 -6.25 4.44
CA ALA A 86 -7.99 -5.29 4.02
C ALA A 86 -7.81 -3.97 4.78
N SER A 87 -8.11 -2.85 4.11
CA SER A 87 -8.12 -1.53 4.76
C SER A 87 -9.52 -1.20 5.30
N PRO A 88 -9.63 -0.51 6.45
CA PRO A 88 -10.89 0.06 6.92
C PRO A 88 -11.54 1.03 5.92
N SER A 89 -10.73 1.71 5.08
CA SER A 89 -11.22 2.58 4.00
C SER A 89 -11.71 1.81 2.76
N GLY A 90 -11.70 0.47 2.80
CA GLY A 90 -12.12 -0.40 1.72
C GLY A 90 -10.97 -0.86 0.83
N GLY A 91 -11.16 -1.99 0.17
CA GLY A 91 -10.13 -2.61 -0.66
C GLY A 91 -8.97 -3.21 0.15
N TRP A 92 -7.91 -3.58 -0.54
CA TRP A 92 -6.70 -4.09 0.09
C TRP A 92 -5.74 -2.96 0.48
N LEU A 93 -5.07 -3.12 1.62
CA LEU A 93 -4.14 -2.15 2.16
C LEU A 93 -2.85 -2.12 1.32
N ARG A 94 -2.49 -0.93 0.87
CA ARG A 94 -1.23 -0.69 0.17
C ARG A 94 -0.10 -0.47 1.17
N CYS A 95 1.13 -0.72 0.74
CA CYS A 95 2.30 -0.50 1.58
C CYS A 95 3.53 -0.04 0.81
N ARG A 96 4.50 0.46 1.57
CA ARG A 96 5.89 0.62 1.15
C ARG A 96 6.81 -0.15 2.08
N GLU A 97 7.88 -0.66 1.51
CA GLU A 97 8.99 -1.23 2.27
C GLU A 97 9.68 -0.12 3.06
N ARG A 98 10.08 -0.43 4.29
CA ARG A 98 10.92 0.40 5.14
C ARG A 98 12.18 -0.32 5.54
#